data_AF-A0A3D4FQ55-F1
#
_entry.id   AF-A0A3D4FQ55-F1
#
_cell.length_a   1.000
_cell.length_b   1.000
_cell.length_c   1.000
_cell.angle_alpha   90.00
_cell.angle_beta   90.00
_cell.angle_gamma   90.00
#
_symmetry.space_group_name_H-M   'P 1'
#
loop_
_entity.id
_entity.type
_entity.pdbx_description
1 polymer ?
#
loop_
_entity_poly.entity_id
_entity_poly.type
_entity_poly.pdbx_seq_one_letter_code
_entity_poly.pdbx_strand_id
1 'polypeptide(L)'
;MRNGVLRAWVMRLVVTAYLPCSPLRGGVVAAVLLVGLSGVPVWAQPAGDPHEITPLVSEYCYRCHGPQTQTAGINLSSLVTERPLVKNRETWSRVMEALEGGKMPPASAPQLPGDVRRQMLDLLRRDIEGFDYSTVDNPGFEGMRRLTHAEYDNTVRDLFGVALRVTDRFPSELIGSSGFENSANTLFLPSSLMERYIAAAERVVELALPDLPTTDAHQTSRNLVLVATPGDGVSEVSAAEAVLRRFLTRAYRRPPSIDEVTQAASHYASGRTDGLDHEQAVKQVLQAVLISPKFLLRVEAGGNETEPFQINDWELASRLSYFLWASMPDQELFDLAARGMLHDPSTLAAQVSRMLADERGNTLGDIFAAQWLGFQHVGTRIWLDPIDNPWCTASLMTAMRNESSLFFMSLLRENQPIRRLIDADYTYVNEELATTLYGMDGVEGEHMLRVSIDDPNRGGVLGQASILALTSNYKDTSPVKRGNYVLDTLLGTPPPPPPPS
;
A
#
# COMPACT_ATOMS: atom_id res chain seq x y z
N MET A 1 5.68 -16.04 -5.01
CA MET A 1 5.53 -15.14 -3.86
C MET A 1 4.24 -14.32 -3.98
N ARG A 2 3.42 -14.19 -2.93
CA ARG A 2 2.88 -12.86 -2.56
C ARG A 2 3.86 -12.13 -1.59
N ASN A 3 5.03 -12.74 -1.34
CA ASN A 3 6.20 -12.22 -0.62
C ASN A 3 7.22 -11.38 -1.44
N GLY A 4 6.86 -10.91 -2.64
CA GLY A 4 7.74 -10.04 -3.45
C GLY A 4 7.83 -8.61 -2.92
N VAL A 5 6.77 -8.16 -2.24
CA VAL A 5 6.67 -6.80 -1.70
C VAL A 5 7.56 -6.62 -0.46
N LEU A 6 7.91 -7.65 0.30
CA LEU A 6 8.79 -7.47 1.48
C LEU A 6 10.29 -7.64 1.18
N ARG A 7 10.67 -8.40 0.15
CA ARG A 7 12.09 -8.56 -0.24
C ARG A 7 12.67 -7.36 -0.95
N ALA A 8 11.86 -6.62 -1.72
CA ALA A 8 12.32 -5.41 -2.43
C ALA A 8 12.58 -4.22 -1.48
N TRP A 9 11.99 -4.21 -0.28
CA TRP A 9 12.04 -3.06 0.61
C TRP A 9 13.32 -2.93 1.43
N VAL A 10 13.95 -4.05 1.82
CA VAL A 10 15.13 -4.01 2.71
C VAL A 10 16.45 -3.88 1.95
N MET A 11 16.49 -4.19 0.65
CA MET A 11 17.77 -4.40 -0.07
C MET A 11 18.30 -3.17 -0.83
N ARG A 12 17.61 -2.01 -0.80
CA ARG A 12 18.08 -0.77 -1.47
C ARG A 12 18.49 0.37 -0.53
N LEU A 13 18.67 0.12 0.78
CA LEU A 13 19.10 1.15 1.75
C LEU A 13 20.58 1.09 2.15
N VAL A 14 21.39 0.20 1.57
CA VAL A 14 22.82 0.11 1.87
C VAL A 14 23.59 -0.20 0.59
N VAL A 15 24.30 0.79 0.04
CA VAL A 15 25.70 0.75 -0.43
C VAL A 15 26.00 2.08 -1.15
N THR A 16 26.44 3.10 -0.40
CA THR A 16 27.48 4.05 -0.86
C THR A 16 28.06 4.84 0.31
N ALA A 17 29.27 4.48 0.72
CA ALA A 17 30.34 5.41 1.13
C ALA A 17 31.49 4.59 1.71
N TYR A 18 32.65 4.58 1.03
CA TYR A 18 33.96 4.93 1.59
C TYR A 18 35.04 4.62 0.53
N LEU A 19 35.48 5.69 -0.15
CA LEU A 19 36.83 5.84 -0.71
C LEU A 19 37.66 6.57 0.37
N PRO A 20 39.01 6.42 0.44
CA PRO A 20 39.85 7.22 -0.46
C PRO A 20 41.24 6.66 -0.86
N CYS A 21 41.77 7.34 -1.89
CA CYS A 21 43.18 7.67 -2.16
C CYS A 21 44.13 6.68 -2.86
N SER A 22 44.53 7.11 -4.07
CA SER A 22 45.70 6.71 -4.88
C SER A 22 47.05 7.13 -4.24
N PRO A 23 48.23 6.74 -4.79
CA PRO A 23 48.81 7.48 -5.93
C PRO A 23 49.64 6.66 -6.97
N LEU A 24 49.56 7.15 -8.22
CA LEU A 24 50.59 7.37 -9.27
C LEU A 24 51.82 6.44 -9.46
N ARG A 25 51.99 5.99 -10.73
CA ARG A 25 53.21 5.88 -11.61
C ARG A 25 52.90 4.83 -12.70
N GLY A 26 53.22 4.87 -14.00
CA GLY A 26 54.06 5.68 -14.89
C GLY A 26 54.56 4.78 -16.05
N GLY A 27 54.63 5.25 -17.30
CA GLY A 27 55.32 4.62 -18.46
C GLY A 27 54.44 3.74 -19.38
N VAL A 28 54.11 4.10 -20.64
CA VAL A 28 54.88 4.20 -21.90
C VAL A 28 55.17 2.84 -22.60
N VAL A 29 54.43 2.62 -23.69
CA VAL A 29 54.77 2.00 -25.01
C VAL A 29 55.37 0.58 -25.07
N ALA A 30 54.66 -0.34 -25.74
CA ALA A 30 55.19 -1.17 -26.83
C ALA A 30 54.08 -1.95 -27.55
N ALA A 31 53.91 -1.68 -28.84
CA ALA A 31 53.17 -2.54 -29.76
C ALA A 31 54.05 -3.73 -30.16
N VAL A 32 53.54 -4.96 -30.01
CA VAL A 32 54.09 -6.14 -30.69
C VAL A 32 52.90 -6.97 -31.22
N LEU A 33 52.80 -6.97 -32.55
CA LEU A 33 52.05 -7.94 -33.35
C LEU A 33 52.67 -9.33 -33.16
N LEU A 34 51.89 -10.29 -32.69
CA LEU A 34 52.19 -11.72 -32.88
C LEU A 34 50.87 -12.46 -33.16
N VAL A 35 50.75 -12.85 -34.42
CA VAL A 35 49.78 -13.82 -34.94
C VAL A 35 50.07 -15.17 -34.29
N GLY A 36 49.09 -15.72 -33.59
CA GLY A 36 49.18 -17.03 -32.95
C GLY A 36 47.80 -17.66 -32.79
N LEU A 37 47.38 -18.40 -33.82
CA LEU A 37 46.23 -19.30 -33.80
C LEU A 37 46.36 -20.32 -32.67
N SER A 38 45.51 -20.23 -31.65
CA SER A 38 45.06 -21.38 -30.86
C SER A 38 43.75 -21.03 -30.18
N GLY A 39 42.69 -21.71 -30.62
CA GLY A 39 41.34 -21.55 -30.10
C GLY A 39 41.29 -21.98 -28.64
N VAL A 40 40.93 -21.04 -27.78
CA VAL A 40 40.39 -21.34 -26.45
C VAL A 40 38.87 -21.25 -26.61
N PRO A 41 38.10 -22.31 -26.33
CA PRO A 41 36.67 -22.19 -26.32
C PRO A 41 36.32 -21.23 -25.19
N VAL A 42 35.76 -20.07 -25.55
CA VAL A 42 35.03 -19.23 -24.62
C VAL A 42 33.87 -20.09 -24.13
N TRP A 43 33.89 -20.48 -22.87
CA TRP A 43 32.71 -21.00 -22.18
C TRP A 43 31.77 -19.81 -21.99
N ALA A 44 31.13 -19.41 -23.08
CA ALA A 44 29.91 -18.64 -23.01
C ALA A 44 28.90 -19.56 -22.33
N GLN A 45 28.55 -19.24 -21.08
CA GLN A 45 27.29 -19.72 -20.53
C GLN A 45 26.20 -19.30 -21.52
N PRO A 46 25.29 -20.20 -21.94
CA PRO A 46 24.17 -19.78 -22.75
C PRO A 46 23.36 -18.83 -21.88
N ALA A 47 23.21 -17.58 -22.35
CA ALA A 47 22.07 -16.78 -21.97
C ALA A 47 20.83 -17.59 -22.38
N GLY A 48 20.11 -18.16 -21.41
CA GLY A 48 18.90 -18.94 -21.66
C GLY A 48 17.94 -18.13 -22.52
N ASP A 49 17.35 -18.78 -23.52
CA ASP A 49 16.41 -18.16 -24.44
C ASP A 49 15.19 -17.65 -23.64
N PRO A 50 14.76 -16.38 -23.78
CA PRO A 50 13.60 -15.84 -23.07
C PRO A 50 12.29 -16.63 -23.26
N HIS A 51 12.26 -17.60 -24.17
CA HIS A 51 11.09 -18.38 -24.56
C HIS A 51 11.20 -19.90 -24.31
N GLU A 52 12.09 -20.39 -23.45
CA GLU A 52 12.34 -21.84 -23.23
C GLU A 52 11.08 -22.71 -22.97
N ILE A 53 10.07 -22.19 -22.27
CA ILE A 53 8.84 -22.94 -21.94
C ILE A 53 7.79 -22.94 -23.07
N THR A 54 7.85 -21.97 -23.99
CA THR A 54 6.82 -21.77 -25.03
C THR A 54 6.69 -22.97 -25.97
N PRO A 55 7.77 -23.56 -26.52
CA PRO A 55 7.67 -24.74 -27.37
C PRO A 55 7.05 -25.94 -26.65
N LEU A 56 7.41 -26.15 -25.38
CA LEU A 56 6.91 -27.26 -24.57
C LEU A 56 5.40 -27.12 -24.31
N VAL A 57 4.94 -25.93 -23.95
CA VAL A 57 3.50 -25.66 -23.75
C VAL A 57 2.75 -25.79 -25.08
N SER A 58 3.34 -25.33 -26.19
CA SER A 58 2.73 -25.43 -27.50
C SER A 58 2.52 -26.87 -27.95
N GLU A 59 3.52 -27.72 -27.77
CA GLU A 59 3.48 -29.12 -28.19
C GLU A 59 2.49 -29.95 -27.37
N TYR A 60 2.53 -29.80 -26.04
CA TYR A 60 1.80 -30.71 -25.15
C TYR A 60 0.47 -30.17 -24.62
N CYS A 61 0.22 -28.86 -24.68
CA CYS A 61 -0.95 -28.26 -24.01
C CYS A 61 -1.95 -27.57 -24.96
N TYR A 62 -1.52 -27.01 -26.09
CA TYR A 62 -2.40 -26.19 -26.95
C TYR A 62 -3.58 -26.94 -27.57
N ARG A 63 -3.50 -28.27 -27.68
CA ARG A 63 -4.62 -29.07 -28.17
C ARG A 63 -5.89 -28.90 -27.34
N CYS A 64 -5.75 -28.63 -26.03
CA CYS A 64 -6.88 -28.42 -25.11
C CYS A 64 -6.89 -27.03 -24.46
N HIS A 65 -5.76 -26.33 -24.44
CA HIS A 65 -5.59 -25.03 -23.79
C HIS A 65 -4.92 -23.99 -24.72
N GLY A 66 -5.19 -24.06 -26.02
CA GLY A 66 -4.68 -23.13 -27.03
C GLY A 66 -5.72 -22.10 -27.48
N PRO A 67 -5.44 -21.35 -28.58
CA PRO A 67 -6.35 -20.30 -29.06
C PRO A 67 -7.75 -20.81 -29.40
N GLN A 68 -7.84 -22.03 -29.95
CA GLN A 68 -9.07 -22.63 -30.48
C GLN A 68 -9.83 -23.46 -29.45
N THR A 69 -9.18 -23.89 -28.37
CA THR A 69 -9.79 -24.76 -27.35
C THR A 69 -9.24 -24.36 -26.00
N GLN A 70 -10.12 -23.91 -25.11
CA GLN A 70 -9.79 -23.34 -23.81
C GLN A 70 -10.50 -24.14 -22.71
N THR A 71 -10.13 -25.41 -22.55
CA THR A 71 -10.70 -26.25 -21.49
C THR A 71 -10.52 -25.57 -20.12
N ALA A 72 -11.59 -25.55 -19.34
CA ALA A 72 -11.67 -24.80 -18.07
C ALA A 72 -11.39 -23.29 -18.18
N GLY A 73 -11.57 -22.70 -19.37
CA GLY A 73 -11.34 -21.26 -19.63
C GLY A 73 -9.88 -20.85 -19.66
N ILE A 74 -8.94 -21.79 -19.79
CA ILE A 74 -7.50 -21.51 -19.77
C ILE A 74 -6.95 -21.45 -21.20
N ASN A 75 -6.34 -20.31 -21.55
CA ASN A 75 -5.63 -20.10 -22.81
C ASN A 75 -4.12 -19.93 -22.58
N LEU A 76 -3.38 -21.04 -22.61
CA LEU A 76 -1.93 -21.03 -22.35
C LEU A 76 -1.12 -20.34 -23.46
N SER A 77 -1.66 -20.20 -24.67
CA SER A 77 -0.93 -19.49 -25.73
C SER A 77 -0.85 -18.00 -25.48
N SER A 78 -1.87 -17.39 -24.85
CA SER A 78 -1.80 -16.00 -24.38
C SER A 78 -0.88 -15.90 -23.18
N LEU A 79 -1.11 -16.75 -22.17
CA LEU A 79 -0.41 -16.68 -20.89
C LEU A 79 1.10 -16.84 -20.99
N VAL A 80 1.60 -17.63 -21.94
CA VAL A 80 3.05 -17.83 -22.12
C VAL A 80 3.73 -16.63 -22.79
N THR A 81 2.95 -15.80 -23.49
CA THR A 81 3.41 -14.53 -24.10
C THR A 81 3.32 -13.35 -23.13
N GLU A 82 2.42 -13.41 -22.15
CA GLU A 82 2.25 -12.39 -21.11
C GLU A 82 3.38 -12.45 -20.08
N ARG A 83 4.52 -11.83 -20.41
CA ARG A 83 5.71 -11.81 -19.56
C ARG A 83 5.72 -10.63 -18.56
N PRO A 84 6.40 -10.79 -17.41
CA PRO A 84 6.94 -12.05 -16.88
C PRO A 84 5.82 -13.03 -16.48
N LEU A 85 6.04 -14.36 -16.59
CA LEU A 85 5.00 -15.37 -16.35
C LEU A 85 4.36 -15.26 -14.96
N VAL A 86 5.11 -14.74 -14.00
CA VAL A 86 4.65 -14.46 -12.64
C VAL A 86 3.42 -13.53 -12.60
N LYS A 87 3.14 -12.73 -13.64
CA LYS A 87 1.89 -11.94 -13.76
C LYS A 87 0.65 -12.81 -13.63
N ASN A 88 0.70 -14.03 -14.18
CA ASN A 88 -0.39 -15.00 -14.15
C ASN A 88 -0.09 -16.16 -13.17
N ARG A 89 0.60 -15.86 -12.07
CA ARG A 89 1.10 -16.86 -11.10
C ARG A 89 0.04 -17.85 -10.64
N GLU A 90 -1.20 -17.41 -10.38
CA GLU A 90 -2.24 -18.29 -9.89
C GLU A 90 -2.57 -19.40 -10.92
N THR A 91 -2.84 -19.02 -12.17
CA THR A 91 -3.12 -19.97 -13.25
C THR A 91 -1.93 -20.89 -13.48
N TRP A 92 -0.71 -20.35 -13.51
CA TRP A 92 0.50 -21.16 -13.67
C TRP A 92 0.77 -22.08 -12.48
N SER A 93 0.39 -21.71 -11.26
CA SER A 93 0.51 -22.59 -10.08
C SER A 93 -0.42 -23.80 -10.23
N ARG A 94 -1.64 -23.60 -10.73
CA ARG A 94 -2.56 -24.72 -11.05
C ARG A 94 -1.99 -25.61 -12.16
N VAL A 95 -1.31 -25.02 -13.15
CA VAL A 95 -0.61 -25.79 -14.20
C VAL A 95 0.53 -26.62 -13.60
N MET A 96 1.36 -26.04 -12.75
CA MET A 96 2.44 -26.76 -12.05
C MET A 96 1.88 -27.90 -11.19
N GLU A 97 0.82 -27.67 -10.42
CA GLU A 97 0.17 -28.70 -9.60
C GLU A 97 -0.40 -29.85 -10.47
N ALA A 98 -1.02 -29.52 -11.61
CA ALA A 98 -1.55 -30.52 -12.53
C ALA A 98 -0.44 -31.36 -13.19
N LEU A 99 0.71 -30.75 -13.49
CA LEU A 99 1.89 -31.43 -14.01
C LEU A 99 2.55 -32.32 -12.94
N GLU A 100 2.75 -31.80 -11.73
CA GLU A 100 3.30 -32.53 -10.59
C GLU A 100 2.45 -33.75 -10.24
N GLY A 101 1.12 -33.57 -10.17
CA GLY A 101 0.18 -34.65 -9.90
C GLY A 101 -0.06 -35.59 -11.10
N GLY A 102 0.53 -35.31 -12.26
CA GLY A 102 0.31 -36.08 -13.49
C GLY A 102 -1.12 -36.12 -13.98
N LYS A 103 -1.94 -35.14 -13.56
CA LYS A 103 -3.33 -34.98 -13.99
C LYS A 103 -3.41 -34.48 -15.43
N MET A 104 -2.36 -33.78 -15.89
CA MET A 104 -2.25 -33.29 -17.26
C MET A 104 -1.00 -33.84 -17.96
N PRO A 105 -1.15 -34.25 -19.23
CA PRO A 105 -2.35 -34.24 -20.06
C PRO A 105 -3.28 -35.41 -19.67
N PRO A 106 -4.58 -35.35 -19.99
CA PRO A 106 -5.51 -36.42 -19.62
C PRO A 106 -5.11 -37.75 -20.27
N ALA A 107 -5.54 -38.88 -19.70
CA ALA A 107 -5.13 -40.21 -20.17
C ALA A 107 -5.43 -40.48 -21.67
N SER A 108 -6.42 -39.80 -22.25
CA SER A 108 -6.78 -39.85 -23.67
C SER A 108 -5.87 -39.00 -24.60
N ALA A 109 -4.88 -38.32 -24.04
CA ALA A 109 -3.93 -37.45 -24.73
C ALA A 109 -2.51 -38.04 -24.77
N PRO A 110 -1.71 -37.66 -25.79
CA PRO A 110 -0.26 -37.91 -25.77
C PRO A 110 0.33 -37.46 -24.45
N GLN A 111 1.00 -38.38 -23.75
CA GLN A 111 1.56 -38.13 -22.43
C GLN A 111 2.94 -37.48 -22.54
N LEU A 112 3.26 -36.60 -21.58
CA LEU A 112 4.60 -36.03 -21.49
C LEU A 112 5.59 -37.09 -20.98
N PRO A 113 6.76 -37.23 -21.64
CA PRO A 113 7.91 -37.93 -21.06
C PRO A 113 8.29 -37.34 -19.69
N GLY A 114 8.77 -38.19 -18.77
CA GLY A 114 9.04 -37.79 -17.38
C GLY A 114 10.20 -36.79 -17.22
N ASP A 115 11.17 -36.82 -18.12
CA ASP A 115 12.23 -35.83 -18.27
C ASP A 115 11.69 -34.48 -18.75
N VAL A 116 10.85 -34.48 -19.79
CA VAL A 116 10.20 -33.25 -20.31
C VAL A 116 9.31 -32.61 -19.24
N ARG A 117 8.53 -33.41 -18.50
CA ARG A 117 7.71 -32.92 -17.39
C ARG A 117 8.56 -32.24 -16.31
N ARG A 118 9.68 -32.86 -15.90
CA ARG A 118 10.60 -32.27 -14.92
C ARG A 118 11.18 -30.96 -15.44
N GLN A 119 11.62 -30.94 -16.70
CA GLN A 119 12.12 -29.73 -17.34
C GLN A 119 11.09 -28.59 -17.33
N MET A 120 9.83 -28.86 -17.67
CA MET A 120 8.76 -27.85 -17.62
C MET A 120 8.56 -27.29 -16.21
N LEU A 121 8.52 -28.16 -15.21
CA LEU A 121 8.38 -27.74 -13.81
C LEU A 121 9.57 -26.88 -13.36
N ASP A 122 10.79 -27.26 -13.70
CA ASP A 122 11.99 -26.50 -13.33
C ASP A 122 12.00 -25.11 -13.99
N LEU A 123 11.56 -25.01 -15.25
CA LEU A 123 11.40 -23.73 -15.94
C LEU A 123 10.32 -22.86 -15.30
N LEU A 124 9.13 -23.41 -15.05
CA LEU A 124 8.02 -22.68 -14.44
C LEU A 124 8.37 -22.22 -13.01
N ARG A 125 8.98 -23.08 -12.19
CA ARG A 125 9.44 -22.71 -10.85
C ARG A 125 10.50 -21.61 -10.90
N ARG A 126 11.47 -21.68 -11.82
CA ARG A 126 12.46 -20.61 -12.03
C ARG A 126 11.80 -19.29 -12.38
N ASP A 127 10.92 -19.28 -13.38
CA ASP A 127 10.29 -18.07 -13.93
C ASP A 127 9.20 -17.46 -13.03
N ILE A 128 8.67 -18.22 -12.07
CA ILE A 128 7.50 -17.83 -11.26
C ILE A 128 7.80 -17.83 -9.76
N GLU A 129 8.38 -18.90 -9.23
CA GLU A 129 8.72 -19.01 -7.80
C GLU A 129 10.06 -18.33 -7.50
N GLY A 130 11.03 -18.49 -8.40
CA GLY A 130 12.35 -17.88 -8.35
C GLY A 130 12.43 -16.47 -8.96
N PHE A 131 11.30 -15.92 -9.42
CA PHE A 131 11.27 -14.58 -10.00
C PHE A 131 11.76 -13.53 -9.02
N ASP A 132 12.76 -12.75 -9.43
CA ASP A 132 13.30 -11.66 -8.63
C ASP A 132 12.47 -10.39 -8.82
N TYR A 133 11.59 -10.11 -7.86
CA TYR A 133 10.75 -8.91 -7.91
C TYR A 133 11.55 -7.60 -7.82
N SER A 134 12.82 -7.64 -7.38
CA SER A 134 13.67 -6.44 -7.35
C SER A 134 14.03 -5.92 -8.74
N THR A 135 13.87 -6.74 -9.79
CA THR A 135 14.07 -6.33 -11.18
C THR A 135 12.83 -5.68 -11.79
N VAL A 136 11.73 -5.56 -11.05
CA VAL A 136 10.52 -4.86 -11.50
C VAL A 136 10.71 -3.38 -11.23
N ASP A 137 11.28 -2.67 -12.20
CA ASP A 137 11.38 -1.20 -12.15
C ASP A 137 10.09 -0.51 -12.63
N ASN A 138 9.05 -1.29 -12.92
CA ASN A 138 7.84 -0.80 -13.56
C ASN A 138 6.57 -1.47 -13.03
N PRO A 139 5.78 -0.81 -12.16
CA PRO A 139 4.59 -1.40 -11.56
C PRO A 139 3.40 -1.52 -12.53
N GLY A 140 3.49 -1.00 -13.76
CA GLY A 140 2.39 -0.95 -14.71
C GLY A 140 1.50 0.28 -14.54
N PHE A 141 0.32 0.24 -15.17
CA PHE A 141 -0.67 1.31 -15.12
C PHE A 141 -1.46 1.24 -13.81
N GLU A 142 -1.51 2.35 -13.08
CA GLU A 142 -2.38 2.51 -11.90
C GLU A 142 -3.69 3.18 -12.34
N GLY A 143 -4.81 2.49 -12.14
CA GLY A 143 -6.12 3.04 -12.48
C GLY A 143 -6.50 4.22 -11.57
N MET A 144 -7.32 5.13 -12.09
CA MET A 144 -7.94 6.17 -11.27
C MET A 144 -8.74 5.54 -10.13
N ARG A 145 -8.62 6.09 -8.92
CA ARG A 145 -9.37 5.62 -7.76
C ARG A 145 -9.77 6.77 -6.87
N ARG A 146 -10.88 6.65 -6.14
CA ARG A 146 -11.14 7.56 -5.04
C ARG A 146 -10.18 7.35 -3.87
N LEU A 147 -10.09 8.34 -2.99
CA LEU A 147 -9.55 8.15 -1.65
C LEU A 147 -10.39 7.09 -0.93
N THR A 148 -9.73 6.23 -0.16
CA THR A 148 -10.41 5.42 0.86
C THR A 148 -11.02 6.35 1.92
N HIS A 149 -11.93 5.82 2.73
CA HIS A 149 -12.49 6.57 3.86
C HIS A 149 -11.41 7.07 4.83
N ALA A 150 -10.45 6.21 5.18
CA ALA A 150 -9.33 6.57 6.03
C ALA A 150 -8.44 7.64 5.38
N GLU A 151 -8.15 7.50 4.08
CA GLU A 151 -7.38 8.51 3.34
C GLU A 151 -8.10 9.86 3.27
N TYR A 152 -9.43 9.88 3.14
CA TYR A 152 -10.23 11.11 3.15
C TYR A 152 -10.15 11.80 4.51
N ASP A 153 -10.45 11.09 5.61
CA ASP A 153 -10.43 11.65 6.97
C ASP A 153 -9.02 12.14 7.36
N ASN A 154 -7.97 11.39 7.01
CA ASN A 154 -6.58 11.80 7.23
C ASN A 154 -6.20 13.04 6.41
N THR A 155 -6.63 13.11 5.15
CA THR A 155 -6.36 14.28 4.30
C THR A 155 -7.09 15.51 4.82
N VAL A 156 -8.33 15.36 5.29
CA VAL A 156 -9.08 16.43 5.95
C VAL A 156 -8.37 16.89 7.22
N ARG A 157 -7.89 15.95 8.05
CA ARG A 157 -7.08 16.28 9.23
C ARG A 157 -5.86 17.12 8.85
N ASP A 158 -5.14 16.76 7.79
CA ASP A 158 -3.93 17.49 7.39
C ASP A 158 -4.24 18.83 6.68
N LEU A 159 -5.44 18.99 6.11
CA LEU A 159 -5.92 20.26 5.54
C LEU A 159 -6.38 21.25 6.60
N PHE A 160 -7.06 20.76 7.65
CA PHE A 160 -7.72 21.60 8.65
C PHE A 160 -7.09 21.53 10.04
N GLY A 161 -6.13 20.65 10.30
CA GLY A 161 -5.46 20.51 11.59
C GLY A 161 -6.33 19.87 12.68
N VAL A 162 -7.47 19.27 12.33
CA VAL A 162 -8.41 18.65 13.27
C VAL A 162 -8.76 17.23 12.84
N ALA A 163 -8.67 16.27 13.77
CA ALA A 163 -9.05 14.90 13.51
C ALA A 163 -10.58 14.76 13.52
N LEU A 164 -11.17 14.65 12.33
CA LEU A 164 -12.61 14.45 12.14
C LEU A 164 -12.85 13.11 11.46
N ARG A 165 -13.75 12.30 12.01
CA ARG A 165 -14.19 11.02 11.42
C ARG A 165 -15.52 11.20 10.72
N VAL A 166 -15.52 11.91 9.58
CA VAL A 166 -16.76 12.24 8.87
C VAL A 166 -17.24 11.10 7.97
N THR A 167 -16.37 10.12 7.72
CA THR A 167 -16.69 8.94 6.89
C THR A 167 -17.26 7.75 7.66
N ASP A 168 -17.37 7.79 8.99
CA ASP A 168 -17.88 6.67 9.81
C ASP A 168 -19.31 6.21 9.44
N ARG A 169 -20.09 7.08 8.79
CA ARG A 169 -21.46 6.79 8.32
C ARG A 169 -21.54 6.41 6.84
N PHE A 170 -20.40 6.27 6.16
CA PHE A 170 -20.38 5.89 4.76
C PHE A 170 -20.64 4.37 4.66
N PRO A 171 -21.19 3.88 3.54
CA PRO A 171 -21.26 2.45 3.28
C PRO A 171 -19.86 1.82 3.36
N SER A 172 -19.73 0.57 3.79
CA SER A 172 -18.41 -0.08 3.86
C SER A 172 -17.71 -0.15 2.49
N GLU A 173 -16.38 -0.08 2.49
CA GLU A 173 -15.59 -0.16 1.26
C GLU A 173 -15.58 -1.57 0.68
N LEU A 174 -15.61 -1.65 -0.65
CA LEU A 174 -15.46 -2.90 -1.36
C LEU A 174 -13.97 -3.26 -1.44
N ILE A 175 -13.63 -4.45 -0.94
CA ILE A 175 -12.27 -4.97 -0.99
C ILE A 175 -12.07 -5.65 -2.35
N GLY A 176 -11.04 -5.23 -3.08
CA GLY A 176 -10.70 -5.82 -4.38
C GLY A 176 -10.06 -7.20 -4.25
N SER A 177 -9.74 -7.83 -5.39
CA SER A 177 -9.01 -9.11 -5.44
C SER A 177 -7.60 -9.07 -4.83
N SER A 178 -7.05 -7.85 -4.64
CA SER A 178 -5.80 -7.64 -3.92
C SER A 178 -5.93 -7.95 -2.42
N GLY A 179 -7.13 -7.82 -1.84
CA GLY A 179 -7.37 -7.88 -0.40
C GLY A 179 -7.26 -6.53 0.30
N PHE A 180 -7.01 -5.45 -0.43
CA PHE A 180 -6.88 -4.09 0.11
C PHE A 180 -8.01 -3.17 -0.36
N GLU A 181 -8.39 -2.23 0.50
CA GLU A 181 -9.45 -1.25 0.25
C GLU A 181 -9.03 -0.22 -0.82
N ASN A 182 -7.74 0.10 -0.93
CA ASN A 182 -7.20 1.12 -1.84
C ASN A 182 -7.07 0.66 -3.31
N SER A 183 -7.86 -0.34 -3.73
CA SER A 183 -7.78 -0.93 -5.06
C SER A 183 -8.60 -0.13 -6.08
N ALA A 184 -7.98 0.25 -7.21
CA ALA A 184 -8.65 1.05 -8.24
C ALA A 184 -9.88 0.39 -8.87
N ASN A 185 -9.91 -0.95 -8.94
CA ASN A 185 -11.03 -1.69 -9.49
C ASN A 185 -12.30 -1.69 -8.63
N THR A 186 -12.22 -1.33 -7.35
CA THR A 186 -13.38 -1.29 -6.43
C THR A 186 -13.73 0.12 -5.97
N LEU A 187 -12.80 1.07 -6.07
CA LEU A 187 -12.95 2.45 -5.62
C LEU A 187 -13.47 3.39 -6.70
N PHE A 188 -14.65 3.08 -7.26
CA PHE A 188 -15.42 4.00 -8.09
C PHE A 188 -16.30 4.94 -7.24
N LEU A 189 -16.86 5.98 -7.86
CA LEU A 189 -17.62 7.03 -7.20
C LEU A 189 -19.12 6.96 -7.60
N PRO A 190 -19.94 6.16 -6.90
CA PRO A 190 -21.37 6.09 -7.18
C PRO A 190 -22.11 7.34 -6.71
N SER A 191 -23.21 7.70 -7.39
CA SER A 191 -23.97 8.92 -7.07
C SER A 191 -24.47 8.97 -5.62
N SER A 192 -24.85 7.83 -5.03
CA SER A 192 -25.27 7.74 -3.63
C SER A 192 -24.17 8.08 -2.63
N LEU A 193 -22.89 7.93 -3.02
CA LEU A 193 -21.75 8.32 -2.19
C LEU A 193 -21.46 9.82 -2.32
N MET A 194 -21.81 10.46 -3.44
CA MET A 194 -21.65 11.92 -3.60
C MET A 194 -22.49 12.71 -2.61
N GLU A 195 -23.73 12.29 -2.33
CA GLU A 195 -24.57 12.89 -1.30
C GLU A 195 -23.90 12.85 0.09
N ARG A 196 -23.20 11.74 0.39
CA ARG A 196 -22.43 11.59 1.64
C ARG A 196 -21.22 12.51 1.67
N TYR A 197 -20.51 12.68 0.56
CA TYR A 197 -19.39 13.62 0.47
C TYR A 197 -19.82 15.08 0.63
N ILE A 198 -20.98 15.47 0.09
CA ILE A 198 -21.53 16.83 0.28
C ILE A 198 -21.79 17.09 1.76
N ALA A 199 -22.52 16.19 2.43
CA ALA A 199 -22.78 16.31 3.87
C ALA A 199 -21.48 16.28 4.70
N ALA A 200 -20.49 15.47 4.31
CA ALA A 200 -19.19 15.42 4.96
C ALA A 200 -18.43 16.74 4.80
N ALA A 201 -18.36 17.30 3.59
CA ALA A 201 -17.67 18.56 3.32
C ALA A 201 -18.27 19.73 4.10
N GLU A 202 -19.61 19.82 4.16
CA GLU A 202 -20.32 20.79 4.99
C GLU A 202 -19.93 20.64 6.46
N ARG A 203 -19.98 19.40 6.97
CA ARG A 203 -19.67 19.09 8.36
C ARG A 203 -18.21 19.37 8.73
N VAL A 204 -17.27 19.08 7.84
CA VAL A 204 -15.85 19.38 8.03
C VAL A 204 -15.64 20.87 8.24
N VAL A 205 -16.20 21.69 7.35
CA VAL A 205 -16.01 23.15 7.42
C VAL A 205 -16.71 23.76 8.62
N GLU A 206 -17.91 23.29 8.97
CA GLU A 206 -18.65 23.73 10.17
C GLU A 206 -17.87 23.43 11.46
N LEU A 207 -17.29 22.22 11.57
CA LEU A 207 -16.57 21.79 12.77
C LEU A 207 -15.16 22.37 12.88
N ALA A 208 -14.44 22.47 11.76
CA ALA A 208 -13.06 22.94 11.74
C ALA A 208 -12.97 24.48 11.78
N LEU A 209 -13.91 25.16 11.14
CA LEU A 209 -13.92 26.63 11.02
C LEU A 209 -15.28 27.19 11.48
N PRO A 210 -15.66 27.02 12.76
CA PRO A 210 -16.90 27.63 13.26
C PRO A 210 -16.79 29.15 13.24
N ASP A 211 -17.93 29.84 13.12
CA ASP A 211 -17.99 31.31 13.12
C ASP A 211 -17.50 31.90 14.45
N LEU A 212 -17.67 31.17 15.55
CA LEU A 212 -17.13 31.50 16.86
C LEU A 212 -16.05 30.48 17.25
N PRO A 213 -14.77 30.76 17.02
CA PRO A 213 -13.68 29.86 17.40
C PRO A 213 -13.45 29.88 18.92
N THR A 214 -14.01 28.89 19.61
CA THR A 214 -13.94 28.77 21.08
C THR A 214 -12.83 27.89 21.63
N THR A 215 -12.05 27.21 20.79
CA THR A 215 -11.02 26.23 21.21
C THR A 215 -9.69 26.48 20.51
N ASP A 216 -8.60 25.99 21.09
CA ASP A 216 -7.26 26.03 20.48
C ASP A 216 -7.20 25.27 19.16
N ALA A 217 -7.99 24.19 19.04
CA ALA A 217 -8.15 23.44 17.81
C ALA A 217 -8.77 24.32 16.71
N HIS A 218 -9.84 25.08 17.01
CA HIS A 218 -10.44 26.01 16.05
C HIS A 218 -9.43 27.09 15.61
N GLN A 219 -8.62 27.62 16.54
CA GLN A 219 -7.60 28.60 16.19
C GLN A 219 -6.49 28.00 15.32
N THR A 220 -6.07 26.77 15.61
CA THR A 220 -5.10 26.03 14.79
C THR A 220 -5.64 25.83 13.38
N SER A 221 -6.89 25.41 13.23
CA SER A 221 -7.55 25.26 11.92
C SER A 221 -7.61 26.58 11.15
N ARG A 222 -7.99 27.67 11.82
CA ARG A 222 -8.02 29.01 11.19
C ARG A 222 -6.65 29.43 10.71
N ASN A 223 -5.61 29.28 11.51
CA ASN A 223 -4.24 29.65 11.13
C ASN A 223 -3.71 28.80 9.98
N LEU A 224 -4.11 27.53 9.92
CA LEU A 224 -3.70 26.62 8.84
C LEU A 224 -4.36 26.96 7.51
N VAL A 225 -5.65 27.34 7.54
CA VAL A 225 -6.47 27.61 6.35
C VAL A 225 -6.38 29.08 5.91
N LEU A 226 -6.65 30.01 6.82
CA LEU A 226 -6.73 31.47 6.56
C LEU A 226 -5.34 32.12 6.64
N VAL A 227 -4.43 31.69 5.77
CA VAL A 227 -3.03 32.16 5.75
C VAL A 227 -2.85 33.62 5.35
N ALA A 228 -3.92 34.29 4.90
CA ALA A 228 -3.94 35.71 4.62
C ALA A 228 -5.31 36.28 5.02
N THR A 229 -5.31 37.47 5.62
CA THR A 229 -6.53 38.20 6.00
C THR A 229 -6.56 39.57 5.34
N PRO A 230 -7.73 40.10 4.95
CA PRO A 230 -7.86 41.47 4.45
C PRO A 230 -7.39 42.47 5.51
N GLY A 231 -6.64 43.50 5.11
CA GLY A 231 -6.06 44.47 6.05
C GLY A 231 -5.14 45.49 5.38
N ASP A 232 -4.33 46.20 6.17
CA ASP A 232 -3.48 47.31 5.70
C ASP A 232 -2.55 46.88 4.54
N GLY A 233 -2.96 47.18 3.31
CA GLY A 233 -2.22 46.90 2.08
C GLY A 233 -2.58 45.59 1.36
N VAL A 234 -3.45 44.74 1.93
CA VAL A 234 -3.91 43.50 1.29
C VAL A 234 -5.40 43.58 1.00
N SER A 235 -5.74 43.62 -0.30
CA SER A 235 -7.15 43.61 -0.72
C SER A 235 -7.84 42.31 -0.33
N GLU A 236 -9.16 42.37 -0.14
CA GLU A 236 -9.97 41.19 0.19
C GLU A 236 -9.82 40.07 -0.86
N VAL A 237 -9.78 40.45 -2.14
CA VAL A 237 -9.59 39.52 -3.27
C VAL A 237 -8.20 38.90 -3.23
N SER A 238 -7.16 39.69 -2.96
CA SER A 238 -5.78 39.20 -2.86
C SER A 238 -5.58 38.23 -1.69
N ALA A 239 -6.21 38.51 -0.54
CA ALA A 239 -6.21 37.61 0.60
C ALA A 239 -6.92 36.29 0.28
N ALA A 240 -8.11 36.38 -0.33
CA ALA A 240 -8.86 35.19 -0.76
C ALA A 240 -8.07 34.35 -1.77
N GLU A 241 -7.47 34.97 -2.80
CA GLU A 241 -6.68 34.23 -3.78
C GLU A 241 -5.48 33.50 -3.14
N ALA A 242 -4.78 34.14 -2.19
CA ALA A 242 -3.68 33.51 -1.47
C ALA A 242 -4.13 32.28 -0.66
N VAL A 243 -5.24 32.40 0.07
CA VAL A 243 -5.86 31.29 0.82
C VAL A 243 -6.27 30.16 -0.13
N LEU A 244 -7.02 30.49 -1.19
CA LEU A 244 -7.55 29.50 -2.13
C LEU A 244 -6.43 28.80 -2.90
N ARG A 245 -5.41 29.52 -3.37
CA ARG A 245 -4.26 28.92 -4.06
C ARG A 245 -3.52 27.92 -3.17
N ARG A 246 -3.28 28.28 -1.91
CA ARG A 246 -2.63 27.38 -0.95
C ARG A 246 -3.49 26.15 -0.68
N PHE A 247 -4.79 26.35 -0.42
CA PHE A 247 -5.70 25.25 -0.12
C PHE A 247 -5.86 24.29 -1.30
N LEU A 248 -6.06 24.82 -2.52
CA LEU A 248 -6.13 24.03 -3.75
C LEU A 248 -4.85 23.23 -3.99
N THR A 249 -3.67 23.83 -3.76
CA THR A 249 -2.39 23.14 -3.93
C THR A 249 -2.30 21.90 -3.04
N ARG A 250 -2.72 22.05 -1.77
CA ARG A 250 -2.73 20.97 -0.77
C ARG A 250 -3.80 19.92 -1.09
N ALA A 251 -5.03 20.36 -1.33
CA ALA A 251 -6.17 19.48 -1.57
C ALA A 251 -6.02 18.67 -2.87
N TYR A 252 -5.55 19.29 -3.95
CA TYR A 252 -5.33 18.61 -5.24
C TYR A 252 -3.95 17.96 -5.32
N ARG A 253 -3.10 18.15 -4.30
CA ARG A 253 -1.73 17.60 -4.17
C ARG A 253 -0.80 18.00 -5.33
N ARG A 254 -1.08 19.12 -5.99
CA ARG A 254 -0.30 19.70 -7.10
C ARG A 254 -0.60 21.19 -7.24
N PRO A 255 0.24 21.96 -7.95
CA PRO A 255 -0.08 23.35 -8.28
C PRO A 255 -1.43 23.40 -9.02
N PRO A 256 -2.36 24.26 -8.60
CA PRO A 256 -3.61 24.45 -9.32
C PRO A 256 -3.35 25.15 -10.65
N SER A 257 -4.14 24.81 -11.67
CA SER A 257 -4.12 25.53 -12.93
C SER A 257 -4.68 26.95 -12.76
N ILE A 258 -4.40 27.82 -13.73
CA ILE A 258 -4.93 29.20 -13.74
C ILE A 258 -6.47 29.17 -13.73
N ASP A 259 -7.08 28.27 -14.50
CA ASP A 259 -8.54 28.11 -14.55
C ASP A 259 -9.12 27.64 -13.21
N GLU A 260 -8.43 26.74 -12.50
CA GLU A 260 -8.86 26.27 -11.18
C GLU A 260 -8.88 27.40 -10.15
N VAL A 261 -7.83 28.24 -10.14
CA VAL A 261 -7.79 29.41 -9.26
C VAL A 261 -8.85 30.44 -9.66
N THR A 262 -9.04 30.67 -10.96
CA THR A 262 -10.04 31.61 -11.48
C THR A 262 -11.47 31.18 -11.16
N GLN A 263 -11.76 29.88 -11.25
CA GLN A 263 -13.06 29.32 -10.88
C GLN A 263 -13.32 29.43 -9.38
N ALA A 264 -12.30 29.14 -8.55
CA ALA A 264 -12.40 29.31 -7.10
C ALA A 264 -12.62 30.78 -6.71
N ALA A 265 -11.91 31.71 -7.34
CA ALA A 265 -12.09 33.15 -7.13
C ALA A 265 -13.46 33.66 -7.59
N SER A 266 -13.98 33.13 -8.71
CA SER A 266 -15.36 33.43 -9.15
C SER A 266 -16.41 32.93 -8.17
N HIS A 267 -16.25 31.71 -7.63
CA HIS A 267 -17.16 31.18 -6.62
C HIS A 267 -17.12 32.02 -5.34
N TYR A 268 -15.92 32.40 -4.88
CA TYR A 268 -15.76 33.34 -3.77
C TYR A 268 -16.50 34.65 -4.03
N ALA A 269 -16.32 35.28 -5.20
CA ALA A 269 -16.99 36.53 -5.56
C ALA A 269 -18.53 36.41 -5.62
N SER A 270 -19.04 35.26 -6.05
CA SER A 270 -20.49 34.97 -6.01
C SER A 270 -21.00 34.97 -4.58
N GLY A 271 -20.33 34.26 -3.67
CA GLY A 271 -20.73 34.23 -2.24
C GLY A 271 -20.74 35.63 -1.61
N ARG A 272 -19.78 36.49 -1.98
CA ARG A 272 -19.76 37.90 -1.55
C ARG A 272 -20.93 38.70 -2.12
N THR A 273 -21.31 38.45 -3.37
CA THR A 273 -22.50 39.07 -4.01
C THR A 273 -23.79 38.62 -3.33
N ASP A 274 -23.84 37.38 -2.87
CA ASP A 274 -24.98 36.79 -2.15
C ASP A 274 -25.03 37.21 -0.66
N GLY A 275 -24.09 38.05 -0.21
CA GLY A 275 -24.09 38.65 1.12
C GLY A 275 -23.32 37.90 2.20
N LEU A 276 -22.64 36.80 1.87
CA LEU A 276 -21.72 36.11 2.80
C LEU A 276 -20.54 37.02 3.13
N ASP A 277 -20.03 36.99 4.36
CA ASP A 277 -18.79 37.69 4.71
C ASP A 277 -17.54 37.06 4.02
N HIS A 278 -16.36 37.68 4.20
CA HIS A 278 -15.11 37.19 3.60
C HIS A 278 -14.82 35.72 3.96
N GLU A 279 -14.95 35.37 5.24
CA GLU A 279 -14.60 34.04 5.71
C GLU A 279 -15.67 33.02 5.29
N GLN A 280 -16.94 33.37 5.37
CA GLN A 280 -18.06 32.56 4.90
C GLN A 280 -17.96 32.26 3.39
N ALA A 281 -17.58 33.25 2.58
CA ALA A 281 -17.33 33.05 1.15
C ALA A 281 -16.13 32.14 0.90
N VAL A 282 -15.04 32.24 1.69
CA VAL A 282 -13.93 31.27 1.64
C VAL A 282 -14.43 29.87 1.99
N LYS A 283 -15.14 29.70 3.12
CA LYS A 283 -15.70 28.41 3.59
C LYS A 283 -16.52 27.72 2.50
N GLN A 284 -17.38 28.46 1.79
CA GLN A 284 -18.19 27.93 0.68
C GLN A 284 -17.32 27.34 -0.45
N VAL A 285 -16.21 28.01 -0.80
CA VAL A 285 -15.27 27.47 -1.80
C VAL A 285 -14.55 26.24 -1.28
N LEU A 286 -14.14 26.21 -0.01
CA LEU A 286 -13.50 25.03 0.59
C LEU A 286 -14.41 23.80 0.54
N GLN A 287 -15.70 23.96 0.85
CA GLN A 287 -16.70 22.89 0.73
C GLN A 287 -16.76 22.34 -0.70
N ALA A 288 -16.78 23.23 -1.71
CA ALA A 288 -16.77 22.81 -3.11
C ALA A 288 -15.47 22.07 -3.50
N VAL A 289 -14.32 22.46 -2.95
CA VAL A 289 -13.06 21.75 -3.16
C VAL A 289 -13.10 20.34 -2.58
N LEU A 290 -13.69 20.15 -1.39
CA LEU A 290 -13.77 18.84 -0.71
C LEU A 290 -14.71 17.83 -1.40
N ILE A 291 -15.54 18.27 -2.34
CA ILE A 291 -16.39 17.39 -3.18
C ILE A 291 -15.93 17.33 -4.64
N SER A 292 -14.86 18.04 -4.99
CA SER A 292 -14.29 18.05 -6.33
C SER A 292 -13.70 16.68 -6.68
N PRO A 293 -13.90 16.15 -7.90
CA PRO A 293 -13.19 14.95 -8.35
C PRO A 293 -11.67 15.05 -8.22
N LYS A 294 -11.10 16.26 -8.31
CA LYS A 294 -9.65 16.51 -8.16
C LYS A 294 -9.14 16.33 -6.73
N PHE A 295 -10.05 16.41 -5.75
CA PHE A 295 -9.77 16.10 -4.36
C PHE A 295 -10.10 14.63 -4.04
N LEU A 296 -11.30 14.19 -4.46
CA LEU A 296 -11.81 12.85 -4.16
C LEU A 296 -11.06 11.74 -4.87
N LEU A 297 -10.51 11.99 -6.06
CA LEU A 297 -9.82 11.00 -6.88
C LEU A 297 -8.31 11.22 -6.85
N ARG A 298 -7.56 10.13 -6.78
CA ARG A 298 -6.13 10.09 -7.10
C ARG A 298 -6.00 9.71 -8.57
N VAL A 299 -5.45 10.65 -9.34
CA VAL A 299 -5.18 10.50 -10.77
C VAL A 299 -3.72 10.86 -10.97
N GLU A 300 -2.99 9.99 -11.66
CA GLU A 300 -1.65 10.25 -12.14
C GLU A 300 -1.78 10.47 -13.66
N ALA A 301 -1.29 11.61 -14.14
CA ALA A 301 -1.46 12.01 -15.51
C ALA A 301 -0.44 11.27 -16.39
N GLY A 302 -0.88 10.26 -17.15
CA GLY A 302 -0.06 9.72 -18.22
C GLY A 302 -0.56 8.42 -18.84
N GLY A 303 -0.51 8.39 -20.17
CA GLY A 303 -0.46 7.15 -20.96
C GLY A 303 -1.81 6.54 -21.35
N ASN A 304 -1.87 5.97 -22.56
CA ASN A 304 -2.90 5.01 -22.92
C ASN A 304 -2.91 3.88 -21.86
N GLU A 305 -4.10 3.40 -21.50
CA GLU A 305 -4.41 2.50 -20.36
C GLU A 305 -3.60 1.17 -20.28
N THR A 306 -2.70 0.91 -21.23
CA THR A 306 -2.00 -0.36 -21.39
C THR A 306 -0.49 -0.30 -21.18
N GLU A 307 0.14 0.87 -21.35
CA GLU A 307 1.61 0.99 -21.28
C GLU A 307 2.04 1.76 -20.04
N PRO A 308 3.15 1.36 -19.40
CA PRO A 308 3.72 2.13 -18.32
C PRO A 308 4.16 3.54 -18.71
N PHE A 309 4.09 4.45 -17.73
CA PHE A 309 4.54 5.83 -17.89
C PHE A 309 5.31 6.31 -16.67
N GLN A 310 6.19 7.29 -16.88
CA GLN A 310 6.90 7.96 -15.79
C GLN A 310 6.01 9.07 -15.22
N ILE A 311 5.82 9.05 -13.90
CA ILE A 311 5.11 10.09 -13.16
C ILE A 311 6.02 11.29 -12.89
N ASN A 312 5.44 12.47 -12.70
CA ASN A 312 6.19 13.67 -12.30
C ASN A 312 6.42 13.73 -10.77
N ASP A 313 7.26 14.66 -10.30
CA ASP A 313 7.59 14.74 -8.87
C ASP A 313 6.38 15.06 -7.95
N TRP A 314 5.35 15.75 -8.43
CA TRP A 314 4.13 16.00 -7.64
C TRP A 314 3.30 14.72 -7.47
N GLU A 315 3.20 13.94 -8.54
CA GLU A 315 2.60 12.62 -8.51
C GLU A 315 3.41 11.66 -7.62
N LEU A 316 4.74 11.70 -7.70
CA LEU A 316 5.62 10.91 -6.83
C LEU A 316 5.46 11.31 -5.35
N ALA A 317 5.37 12.60 -5.03
CA ALA A 317 5.08 13.08 -3.67
C ALA A 317 3.73 12.55 -3.17
N SER A 318 2.69 12.65 -4.00
CA SER A 318 1.35 12.12 -3.71
C SER A 318 1.40 10.60 -3.52
N ARG A 319 2.06 9.86 -4.39
CA ARG A 319 2.22 8.40 -4.29
C ARG A 319 2.94 8.01 -3.00
N LEU A 320 4.04 8.68 -2.68
CA LEU A 320 4.82 8.41 -1.47
C LEU A 320 4.02 8.70 -0.18
N SER A 321 3.34 9.84 -0.12
CA SER A 321 2.52 10.25 1.04
C SER A 321 1.32 9.36 1.27
N TYR A 322 0.55 9.00 0.24
CA TYR A 322 -0.57 8.08 0.40
C TYR A 322 -0.12 6.65 0.70
N PHE A 323 1.06 6.25 0.21
CA PHE A 323 1.62 4.95 0.55
C PHE A 323 2.07 4.86 2.01
N LEU A 324 2.82 5.85 2.52
CA LEU A 324 3.40 5.78 3.87
C LEU A 324 2.48 6.34 4.97
N TRP A 325 1.68 7.37 4.65
CA TRP A 325 0.89 8.13 5.62
C TRP A 325 -0.62 8.06 5.40
N ALA A 326 -1.07 7.42 4.32
CA ALA A 326 -2.48 7.41 3.90
C ALA A 326 -3.10 8.83 3.93
N SER A 327 -2.33 9.84 3.52
CA SER A 327 -2.72 11.25 3.54
C SER A 327 -1.94 12.04 2.48
N MET A 328 -2.26 13.33 2.35
CA MET A 328 -1.60 14.25 1.42
C MET A 328 -0.11 14.51 1.78
N PRO A 329 0.71 14.95 0.81
CA PRO A 329 2.08 15.38 1.06
C PRO A 329 2.15 16.54 2.06
N ASP A 330 3.22 16.60 2.84
CA ASP A 330 3.52 17.77 3.66
C ASP A 330 4.26 18.85 2.85
N GLN A 331 4.56 19.97 3.51
CA GLN A 331 5.19 21.12 2.84
C GLN A 331 6.58 20.76 2.29
N GLU A 332 7.37 19.97 3.03
CA GLU A 332 8.70 19.54 2.59
C GLU A 332 8.64 18.72 1.30
N LEU A 333 7.72 17.76 1.20
CA LEU A 333 7.50 17.01 -0.03
C LEU A 333 7.02 17.89 -1.18
N PHE A 334 6.10 18.84 -0.93
CA PHE A 334 5.66 19.78 -1.97
C PHE A 334 6.81 20.67 -2.46
N ASP A 335 7.69 21.12 -1.58
CA ASP A 335 8.83 21.97 -1.95
C ASP A 335 9.87 21.17 -2.75
N LEU A 336 10.11 19.90 -2.41
CA LEU A 336 10.95 19.00 -3.19
C LEU A 336 10.34 18.68 -4.56
N ALA A 337 9.02 18.47 -4.62
CA ALA A 337 8.31 18.26 -5.87
C ALA A 337 8.38 19.48 -6.79
N ALA A 338 8.20 20.68 -6.22
CA ALA A 338 8.32 21.94 -6.94
C ALA A 338 9.73 22.15 -7.54
N ARG A 339 10.76 21.63 -6.88
CA ARG A 339 12.16 21.68 -7.34
C ARG A 339 12.56 20.53 -8.26
N GLY A 340 11.69 19.54 -8.49
CA GLY A 340 12.01 18.35 -9.31
C GLY A 340 13.08 17.45 -8.69
N MET A 341 13.12 17.35 -7.36
CA MET A 341 14.18 16.65 -6.63
C MET A 341 13.80 15.25 -6.13
N LEU A 342 12.54 14.82 -6.24
CA LEU A 342 12.10 13.54 -5.66
C LEU A 342 12.52 12.32 -6.48
N HIS A 343 12.87 12.50 -7.75
CA HIS A 343 13.50 11.46 -8.57
C HIS A 343 14.97 11.20 -8.23
N ASP A 344 15.62 12.09 -7.47
CA ASP A 344 16.98 11.82 -6.98
C ASP A 344 16.94 10.71 -5.91
N PRO A 345 17.67 9.58 -6.10
CA PRO A 345 17.59 8.44 -5.20
C PRO A 345 17.96 8.77 -3.75
N SER A 346 18.91 9.68 -3.53
CA SER A 346 19.34 10.06 -2.17
C SER A 346 18.28 10.89 -1.46
N THR A 347 17.64 11.81 -2.19
CA THR A 347 16.53 12.63 -1.70
C THR A 347 15.32 11.75 -1.39
N LEU A 348 14.97 10.83 -2.28
CA LEU A 348 13.85 9.90 -2.07
C LEU A 348 14.08 9.02 -0.83
N ALA A 349 15.26 8.42 -0.68
CA ALA A 349 15.60 7.60 0.47
C ALA A 349 15.56 8.37 1.80
N ALA A 350 16.03 9.62 1.79
CA ALA A 350 15.94 10.50 2.96
C ALA A 350 14.49 10.81 3.33
N GLN A 351 13.62 11.10 2.35
CA GLN A 351 12.20 11.33 2.60
C GLN A 351 11.48 10.08 3.10
N VAL A 352 11.74 8.90 2.53
CA VAL A 352 11.18 7.64 3.03
C VAL A 352 11.54 7.43 4.50
N SER A 353 12.81 7.63 4.86
CA SER A 353 13.29 7.46 6.24
C SER A 353 12.62 8.44 7.20
N ARG A 354 12.52 9.73 6.81
CA ARG A 354 11.84 10.77 7.58
C ARG A 354 10.37 10.43 7.81
N MET A 355 9.69 9.98 6.75
CA MET A 355 8.25 9.70 6.80
C MET A 355 7.93 8.44 7.61
N LEU A 356 8.79 7.42 7.58
CA LEU A 356 8.64 6.24 8.43
C LEU A 356 8.84 6.56 9.93
N ALA A 357 9.67 7.55 10.25
CA ALA A 357 9.88 8.01 11.62
C ALA A 357 8.72 8.87 12.16
N ASP A 358 7.96 9.53 11.27
CA ASP A 358 6.77 10.32 11.62
C ASP A 358 5.62 9.42 12.13
N GLU A 359 4.81 9.94 13.07
CA GLU A 359 3.66 9.22 13.63
C GLU A 359 2.61 8.89 12.58
N ARG A 360 2.46 9.71 11.53
CA ARG A 360 1.58 9.40 10.39
C ARG A 360 2.00 8.10 9.69
N GLY A 361 3.27 7.69 9.80
CA GLY A 361 3.77 6.40 9.32
C GLY A 361 3.11 5.20 9.98
N ASN A 362 2.46 5.37 11.14
CA ASN A 362 1.73 4.29 11.83
C ASN A 362 0.60 3.70 10.97
N THR A 363 0.14 4.39 9.92
CA THR A 363 -0.85 3.85 8.98
C THR A 363 -0.41 2.56 8.30
N LEU A 364 0.89 2.30 8.19
CA LEU A 364 1.38 1.01 7.69
C LEU A 364 1.02 -0.15 8.64
N GLY A 365 0.97 0.10 9.96
CA GLY A 365 0.46 -0.86 10.94
C GLY A 365 -1.07 -0.85 10.98
N ASP A 366 -1.66 0.33 11.14
CA ASP A 366 -3.10 0.49 11.43
C ASP A 366 -4.01 0.17 10.23
N ILE A 367 -3.49 0.29 9.01
CA ILE A 367 -4.24 0.05 7.76
C ILE A 367 -3.64 -1.12 7.00
N PHE A 368 -2.37 -1.00 6.57
CA PHE A 368 -1.78 -2.02 5.70
C PHE A 368 -1.63 -3.38 6.39
N ALA A 369 -0.97 -3.44 7.55
CA ALA A 369 -0.80 -4.69 8.28
C ALA A 369 -2.14 -5.19 8.84
N ALA A 370 -3.04 -4.30 9.24
CA ALA A 370 -4.39 -4.64 9.67
C ALA A 370 -5.20 -5.37 8.58
N GLN A 371 -5.09 -4.92 7.33
CA GLN A 371 -5.73 -5.54 6.17
C GLN A 371 -5.03 -6.83 5.77
N TRP A 372 -3.71 -6.81 5.70
CA TRP A 372 -2.93 -7.99 5.32
C TRP A 372 -3.12 -9.13 6.33
N LEU A 373 -2.94 -8.87 7.62
CA LEU A 373 -3.02 -9.89 8.67
C LEU A 373 -4.45 -10.13 9.16
N GLY A 374 -5.41 -9.27 8.77
CA GLY A 374 -6.85 -9.42 9.05
C GLY A 374 -7.30 -8.96 10.43
N PHE A 375 -6.41 -8.44 11.29
CA PHE A 375 -6.73 -8.09 12.67
C PHE A 375 -7.69 -6.90 12.82
N GLN A 376 -7.91 -6.10 11.77
CA GLN A 376 -8.95 -5.05 11.74
C GLN A 376 -10.37 -5.55 12.08
N HIS A 377 -10.62 -6.84 11.88
CA HIS A 377 -11.91 -7.46 12.15
C HIS A 377 -12.16 -7.71 13.64
N VAL A 378 -11.13 -7.63 14.49
CA VAL A 378 -11.24 -7.73 15.94
C VAL A 378 -11.99 -6.52 16.50
N GLY A 379 -13.04 -6.78 17.28
CA GLY A 379 -13.95 -5.76 17.83
C GLY A 379 -14.97 -5.20 16.83
N THR A 380 -15.01 -5.69 15.59
CA THR A 380 -16.02 -5.29 14.59
C THR A 380 -16.83 -6.48 14.09
N ARG A 381 -16.15 -7.52 13.60
CA ARG A 381 -16.76 -8.80 13.17
C ARG A 381 -16.39 -9.96 14.09
N ILE A 382 -15.27 -9.84 14.77
CA ILE A 382 -14.69 -10.84 15.67
C ILE A 382 -14.79 -10.25 17.07
N TRP A 383 -15.93 -10.52 17.70
CA TRP A 383 -16.27 -10.01 19.02
C TRP A 383 -17.24 -10.99 19.67
N LEU A 384 -16.94 -11.40 20.90
CA LEU A 384 -17.90 -12.11 21.74
C LEU A 384 -18.93 -11.12 22.30
N ASP A 385 -20.17 -11.56 22.48
CA ASP A 385 -21.20 -10.71 23.11
C ASP A 385 -20.71 -10.22 24.49
N PRO A 386 -20.58 -8.90 24.71
CA PRO A 386 -20.11 -8.35 25.98
C PRO A 386 -21.04 -8.64 27.17
N ILE A 387 -22.32 -8.93 26.93
CA ILE A 387 -23.27 -9.31 27.98
C ILE A 387 -22.86 -10.66 28.57
N ASP A 388 -22.56 -11.62 27.70
CA ASP A 388 -22.12 -12.97 28.11
C ASP A 388 -20.63 -13.00 28.48
N ASN A 389 -19.84 -12.04 27.98
CA ASN A 389 -18.39 -11.97 28.15
C ASN A 389 -17.96 -10.56 28.59
N PRO A 390 -18.21 -10.15 29.86
CA PRO A 390 -17.95 -8.78 30.30
C PRO A 390 -16.49 -8.33 30.22
N TRP A 391 -15.55 -9.30 30.19
CA TRP A 391 -14.12 -9.05 29.98
C TRP A 391 -13.77 -8.65 28.54
N CYS A 392 -14.66 -8.91 27.57
CA CYS A 392 -14.46 -8.65 26.15
C CYS A 392 -14.86 -7.21 25.79
N THR A 393 -14.15 -6.25 26.39
CA THR A 393 -14.41 -4.81 26.28
C THR A 393 -13.96 -4.25 24.92
N ALA A 394 -14.53 -3.11 24.52
CA ALA A 394 -14.10 -2.41 23.30
C ALA A 394 -12.65 -1.88 23.41
N SER A 395 -12.20 -1.51 24.62
CA SER A 395 -10.83 -1.10 24.89
C SER A 395 -9.86 -2.26 24.73
N LEU A 396 -10.20 -3.47 25.23
CA LEU A 396 -9.39 -4.66 25.03
C LEU A 396 -9.27 -5.04 23.55
N MET A 397 -10.38 -5.00 22.79
CA MET A 397 -10.33 -5.25 21.34
C MET A 397 -9.44 -4.23 20.60
N THR A 398 -9.39 -2.99 21.09
CA THR A 398 -8.50 -1.96 20.57
C THR A 398 -7.05 -2.24 20.95
N ALA A 399 -6.78 -2.63 22.21
CA ALA A 399 -5.44 -3.03 22.66
C ALA A 399 -4.89 -4.22 21.84
N MET A 400 -5.73 -5.23 21.53
CA MET A 400 -5.34 -6.37 20.67
C MET A 400 -4.94 -5.94 19.26
N ARG A 401 -5.63 -4.94 18.68
CA ARG A 401 -5.25 -4.40 17.35
C ARG A 401 -3.98 -3.55 17.44
N ASN A 402 -3.85 -2.74 18.50
CA ASN A 402 -2.67 -1.93 18.75
C ASN A 402 -1.41 -2.78 18.97
N GLU A 403 -1.55 -3.93 19.65
CA GLU A 403 -0.46 -4.92 19.81
C GLU A 403 0.14 -5.28 18.44
N SER A 404 -0.71 -5.73 17.51
CA SER A 404 -0.27 -6.16 16.18
C SER A 404 0.25 -5.01 15.32
N SER A 405 -0.42 -3.85 15.37
CA SER A 405 0.01 -2.66 14.64
C SER A 405 1.39 -2.17 15.09
N LEU A 406 1.58 -1.95 16.40
CA LEU A 406 2.86 -1.50 16.97
C LEU A 406 3.96 -2.53 16.77
N PHE A 407 3.65 -3.81 16.92
CA PHE A 407 4.59 -4.88 16.61
C PHE A 407 5.08 -4.81 15.17
N PHE A 408 4.17 -4.72 14.20
CA PHE A 408 4.54 -4.60 12.79
C PHE A 408 5.37 -3.33 12.52
N MET A 409 4.97 -2.19 13.10
CA MET A 409 5.72 -0.93 12.98
C MET A 409 7.12 -1.03 13.59
N SER A 410 7.30 -1.78 14.68
CA SER A 410 8.63 -2.02 15.27
C SER A 410 9.54 -2.76 14.29
N LEU A 411 9.02 -3.75 13.56
CA LEU A 411 9.79 -4.50 12.57
C LEU A 411 10.28 -3.58 11.45
N LEU A 412 9.41 -2.69 10.97
CA LEU A 412 9.74 -1.73 9.91
C LEU A 412 10.74 -0.67 10.37
N ARG A 413 10.46 0.01 11.49
CA ARG A 413 11.29 1.13 11.98
C ARG A 413 12.67 0.70 12.48
N GLU A 414 12.76 -0.49 13.06
CA GLU A 414 14.02 -1.06 13.55
C GLU A 414 14.73 -1.91 12.47
N ASN A 415 14.17 -2.00 11.27
CA ASN A 415 14.70 -2.82 10.17
C ASN A 415 14.99 -4.27 10.61
N GLN A 416 14.05 -4.87 11.33
CA GLN A 416 14.17 -6.24 11.85
C GLN A 416 14.11 -7.26 10.71
N PRO A 417 14.82 -8.41 10.82
CA PRO A 417 14.72 -9.45 9.83
C PRO A 417 13.31 -10.04 9.82
N ILE A 418 12.78 -10.35 8.64
CA ILE A 418 11.40 -10.84 8.44
C ILE A 418 11.02 -12.04 9.30
N ARG A 419 12.00 -12.88 9.69
CA ARG A 419 11.78 -14.02 10.60
C ARG A 419 11.17 -13.62 11.94
N ARG A 420 11.42 -12.38 12.41
CA ARG A 420 10.86 -11.83 13.65
C ARG A 420 9.35 -11.75 13.61
N LEU A 421 8.74 -11.71 12.42
CA LEU A 421 7.29 -11.87 12.29
C LEU A 421 6.78 -13.16 12.95
N ILE A 422 7.63 -14.20 13.06
CA ILE A 422 7.31 -15.50 13.64
C ILE A 422 8.02 -15.74 14.97
N ASP A 423 9.30 -15.37 15.09
CA ASP A 423 10.17 -15.72 16.24
C ASP A 423 10.58 -14.51 17.11
N ALA A 424 9.79 -13.44 17.11
CA ALA A 424 10.02 -12.35 18.05
C ALA A 424 9.88 -12.79 19.50
N ASP A 425 10.81 -12.33 20.32
CA ASP A 425 10.92 -12.51 21.77
C ASP A 425 10.31 -11.31 22.53
N TYR A 426 9.41 -10.58 21.89
CA TYR A 426 8.76 -9.42 22.47
C TYR A 426 7.37 -9.19 21.86
N THR A 427 6.51 -8.48 22.59
CA THR A 427 5.24 -7.97 22.08
C THR A 427 4.93 -6.58 22.67
N TYR A 428 3.79 -6.00 22.32
CA TYR A 428 3.28 -4.76 22.89
C TYR A 428 1.98 -5.02 23.66
N VAL A 429 1.92 -4.59 24.92
CA VAL A 429 0.72 -4.71 25.77
C VAL A 429 0.53 -3.45 26.61
N ASN A 430 -0.72 -3.11 26.90
CA ASN A 430 -1.08 -2.21 28.01
C ASN A 430 -1.60 -3.05 29.19
N GLU A 431 -1.95 -2.42 30.31
CA GLU A 431 -2.37 -3.11 31.54
C GLU A 431 -3.56 -4.06 31.29
N GLU A 432 -4.60 -3.59 30.58
CA GLU A 432 -5.82 -4.39 30.33
C GLU A 432 -5.50 -5.66 29.53
N LEU A 433 -4.72 -5.54 28.45
CA LEU A 433 -4.34 -6.69 27.62
C LEU A 433 -3.40 -7.65 28.38
N ALA A 434 -2.40 -7.10 29.06
CA ALA A 434 -1.41 -7.83 29.85
C ALA A 434 -2.07 -8.73 30.90
N THR A 435 -2.97 -8.15 31.70
CA THR A 435 -3.63 -8.83 32.82
C THR A 435 -4.75 -9.77 32.36
N THR A 436 -5.57 -9.33 31.40
CA THR A 436 -6.78 -10.08 31.00
C THR A 436 -6.46 -11.30 30.15
N LEU A 437 -5.52 -11.20 29.20
CA LEU A 437 -5.26 -12.26 28.22
C LEU A 437 -3.87 -12.90 28.34
N TYR A 438 -2.87 -12.14 28.78
CA TYR A 438 -1.50 -12.62 28.84
C TYR A 438 -1.09 -13.14 30.22
N GLY A 439 -1.80 -12.76 31.29
CA GLY A 439 -1.42 -13.09 32.67
C GLY A 439 -0.07 -12.50 33.06
N MET A 440 0.24 -11.32 32.53
CA MET A 440 1.49 -10.59 32.79
C MET A 440 1.27 -9.56 33.90
N ASP A 441 2.14 -9.60 34.91
CA ASP A 441 2.22 -8.59 35.97
C ASP A 441 3.23 -7.49 35.62
N GLY A 442 3.11 -6.31 36.25
CA GLY A 442 4.10 -5.23 36.15
C GLY A 442 3.95 -4.31 34.93
N VAL A 443 2.86 -4.43 34.18
CA VAL A 443 2.45 -3.48 33.13
C VAL A 443 1.30 -2.64 33.70
N GLU A 444 1.47 -1.32 33.78
CA GLU A 444 0.49 -0.39 34.35
C GLU A 444 0.10 0.69 33.34
N GLY A 445 -1.17 1.07 33.34
CA GLY A 445 -1.72 2.15 32.52
C GLY A 445 -2.20 1.74 31.13
N GLU A 446 -2.77 2.73 30.44
CA GLU A 446 -3.44 2.54 29.14
C GLU A 446 -2.48 2.47 27.95
N HIS A 447 -1.25 2.95 28.13
CA HIS A 447 -0.25 3.01 27.06
C HIS A 447 0.33 1.63 26.76
N MET A 448 0.51 1.35 25.46
CA MET A 448 1.15 0.13 25.00
C MET A 448 2.66 0.18 25.26
N LEU A 449 3.18 -0.81 25.99
CA LEU A 449 4.59 -0.96 26.31
C LEU A 449 5.15 -2.19 25.61
N ARG A 450 6.41 -2.09 25.14
CA ARG A 450 7.15 -3.25 24.64
C ARG A 450 7.59 -4.10 25.83
N VAL A 451 7.24 -5.38 25.82
CA VAL A 451 7.58 -6.36 26.86
C VAL A 451 8.31 -7.56 26.27
N SER A 452 9.24 -8.15 27.04
CA SER A 452 9.93 -9.40 26.66
C SER A 452 8.99 -10.59 26.80
N ILE A 453 9.15 -11.58 25.93
CA ILE A 453 8.44 -12.85 25.95
C ILE A 453 9.45 -13.98 26.07
N ASP A 454 9.42 -14.66 27.21
CA ASP A 454 10.31 -15.80 27.48
C ASP A 454 9.66 -17.16 27.15
N ASP A 455 8.35 -17.18 26.87
CA ASP A 455 7.61 -18.39 26.47
C ASP A 455 7.91 -18.73 25.00
N PRO A 456 8.57 -19.87 24.71
CA PRO A 456 8.91 -20.25 23.34
C PRO A 456 7.68 -20.51 22.45
N ASN A 457 6.47 -20.60 23.03
CA ASN A 457 5.22 -20.78 22.28
C ASN A 457 4.55 -19.45 21.89
N ARG A 458 5.08 -18.29 22.29
CA ARG A 458 4.49 -16.96 22.07
C ARG A 458 5.35 -16.08 21.15
N GLY A 459 5.76 -16.64 20.01
CA GLY A 459 6.57 -15.93 19.01
C GLY A 459 5.74 -15.11 18.03
N GLY A 460 6.14 -13.85 17.82
CA GLY A 460 5.68 -13.00 16.73
C GLY A 460 4.15 -12.89 16.58
N VAL A 461 3.68 -12.70 15.34
CA VAL A 461 2.24 -12.47 15.06
C VAL A 461 1.36 -13.67 15.39
N LEU A 462 1.90 -14.89 15.34
CA LEU A 462 1.12 -16.10 15.61
C LEU A 462 0.77 -16.26 17.10
N GLY A 463 1.55 -15.63 17.99
CA GLY A 463 1.29 -15.60 19.43
C GLY A 463 0.36 -14.47 19.88
N GLN A 464 0.01 -13.53 18.98
CA GLN A 464 -0.74 -12.34 19.34
C GLN A 464 -2.24 -12.60 19.49
N ALA A 465 -2.86 -11.89 20.43
CA ALA A 465 -4.26 -12.08 20.80
C ALA A 465 -5.20 -11.85 19.61
N SER A 466 -4.93 -10.85 18.78
CA SER A 466 -5.74 -10.52 17.60
C SER A 466 -5.77 -11.66 16.56
N ILE A 467 -4.62 -12.29 16.30
CA ILE A 467 -4.47 -13.37 15.31
C ILE A 467 -5.04 -14.67 15.87
N LEU A 468 -4.86 -14.92 17.17
CA LEU A 468 -5.47 -16.07 17.84
C LEU A 468 -7.00 -15.97 17.84
N ALA A 469 -7.57 -14.79 18.06
CA ALA A 469 -9.00 -14.54 17.94
C ALA A 469 -9.49 -14.72 16.49
N LEU A 470 -8.77 -14.13 15.52
CA LEU A 470 -9.07 -14.22 14.10
C LEU A 470 -9.14 -15.67 13.58
N THR A 471 -8.23 -16.52 14.08
CA THR A 471 -8.09 -17.91 13.63
C THR A 471 -8.89 -18.92 14.45
N SER A 472 -9.83 -18.46 15.29
CA SER A 472 -10.67 -19.30 16.13
C SER A 472 -12.13 -19.41 15.62
N ASN A 473 -12.90 -20.31 16.22
CA ASN A 473 -14.36 -20.29 16.14
C ASN A 473 -14.93 -19.39 17.23
N TYR A 474 -16.23 -19.11 17.17
CA TYR A 474 -16.88 -18.24 18.16
C TYR A 474 -16.70 -18.73 19.60
N LYS A 475 -16.70 -20.05 19.87
CA LYS A 475 -16.54 -20.58 21.24
C LYS A 475 -15.27 -21.41 21.47
N ASP A 476 -14.55 -21.77 20.42
CA ASP A 476 -13.48 -22.77 20.49
C ASP A 476 -12.28 -22.43 19.60
N THR A 477 -11.10 -22.90 19.99
CA THR A 477 -9.90 -22.84 19.13
C THR A 477 -10.06 -23.72 17.88
N SER A 478 -9.44 -23.32 16.76
CA SER A 478 -9.50 -24.10 15.51
C SER A 478 -8.10 -24.27 14.90
N PRO A 479 -7.44 -25.42 15.11
CA PRO A 479 -6.18 -25.74 14.45
C PRO A 479 -6.27 -25.72 12.93
N VAL A 480 -7.42 -26.13 12.37
CA VAL A 480 -7.65 -26.16 10.91
C VAL A 480 -7.69 -24.75 10.33
N LYS A 481 -8.45 -23.82 10.95
CA LYS A 481 -8.48 -22.42 10.51
C LYS A 481 -7.10 -21.76 10.64
N ARG A 482 -6.39 -22.03 11.72
CA ARG A 482 -5.04 -21.50 11.95
C ARG A 482 -4.03 -22.03 10.93
N GLY A 483 -4.07 -23.32 10.61
CA GLY A 483 -3.24 -23.92 9.57
C GLY A 483 -3.52 -23.30 8.19
N ASN A 484 -4.80 -23.11 7.85
CA ASN A 484 -5.19 -22.43 6.62
C ASN A 484 -4.67 -20.98 6.58
N TYR A 485 -4.87 -20.21 7.65
CA TYR A 485 -4.35 -18.83 7.77
C TYR A 485 -2.84 -18.75 7.54
N VAL A 486 -2.05 -19.65 8.13
CA VAL A 486 -0.59 -19.68 7.91
C VAL A 486 -0.26 -19.95 6.45
N LEU A 487 -0.89 -20.95 5.84
CA LEU A 487 -0.67 -21.32 4.44
C LEU A 487 -1.07 -20.19 3.48
N ASP A 488 -2.22 -19.58 3.68
CA ASP A 488 -2.77 -18.54 2.81
C ASP A 488 -2.12 -17.17 3.06
N THR A 489 -2.22 -16.65 4.28
CA THR A 489 -1.85 -15.26 4.61
C THR A 489 -0.34 -15.04 4.74
N LEU A 490 0.40 -15.99 5.35
CA LEU A 490 1.83 -15.83 5.62
C LEU A 490 2.71 -16.46 4.54
N LEU A 491 2.36 -17.67 4.07
CA LEU A 491 3.15 -18.39 3.07
C LEU A 491 2.70 -18.11 1.63
N GLY A 492 1.46 -17.69 1.42
CA GLY A 492 0.91 -17.43 0.08
C GLY A 492 0.78 -18.69 -0.77
N THR A 493 0.43 -19.81 -0.13
CA THR A 493 0.19 -21.15 -0.67
C THR A 493 -1.12 -21.73 -0.10
N PRO A 494 -2.29 -21.13 -0.40
CA PRO A 494 -3.56 -21.58 0.16
C PRO A 494 -3.83 -23.05 -0.16
N PRO A 495 -4.50 -23.79 0.75
CA PRO A 495 -4.90 -25.17 0.47
C PRO A 495 -5.89 -25.23 -0.70
N PRO A 496 -5.96 -26.37 -1.44
CA PRO A 496 -6.88 -26.51 -2.55
C PRO A 496 -8.33 -26.33 -2.10
N PRO A 497 -9.22 -25.81 -2.97
CA PRO A 497 -10.62 -25.68 -2.63
C PRO A 497 -11.23 -27.05 -2.31
N PRO A 498 -12.24 -27.11 -1.42
CA PRO A 498 -12.95 -28.34 -1.15
C PRO A 498 -13.55 -28.92 -2.46
N PRO A 499 -13.65 -30.25 -2.59
CA PRO A 499 -14.26 -30.85 -3.78
C PRO A 499 -15.68 -30.33 -3.97
N PRO A 500 -16.12 -30.08 -5.22
CA PRO A 500 -17.48 -29.62 -5.50
C PRO A 500 -18.48 -30.63 -4.93
N SER A 501 -19.42 -30.12 -4.13
CA SER A 501 -20.49 -30.89 -3.49
C SER A 501 -21.55 -31.37 -4.47
#